data_AF-A0A378ILK0-F1
#
_entry.id   AF-A0A378ILK0-F1
#
_cell.length_a   1.000
_cell.length_b   1.000
_cell.length_c   1.000
_cell.angle_alpha   90.00
_cell.angle_beta   90.00
_cell.angle_gamma   90.00
#
_symmetry.space_group_name_H-M   'P 1'
#
loop_
_entity.id
_entity.type
_entity.pdbx_description
1 polymer ?
#
loop_
_entity_poly.entity_id
_entity_poly.type
_entity_poly.pdbx_seq_one_letter_code
_entity_poly.pdbx_strand_id
1 'polypeptide(L)'
;MIKIEASSYQKNFYLEWKLDPDSIKYNLFLLFEIHGTLDIQLLEKSIIQFINYGQNQRTFFIEEENKLKQVIVDNIKNFELEFYDISHLNENAKKCCPTIINIYSSK
;
A
#
# COMPACT_ATOMS: atom_id res chain seq x y z
N MET A 1 -13.25 3.86 14.98
CA MET A 1 -12.99 4.60 13.73
C MET A 1 -13.20 6.07 14.01
N ILE A 2 -12.23 6.91 13.67
CA ILE A 2 -12.26 8.35 13.95
C ILE A 2 -12.45 9.10 12.63
N LYS A 3 -13.30 10.13 12.63
CA LYS A 3 -13.47 11.05 11.50
C LYS A 3 -12.94 12.42 11.87
N ILE A 4 -12.08 12.99 11.02
CA ILE A 4 -11.50 14.32 11.21
C ILE A 4 -11.63 15.08 9.88
N GLU A 5 -11.77 16.39 9.93
CA GLU A 5 -11.73 17.18 8.70
C GLU A 5 -10.35 17.03 8.03
N ALA A 6 -10.34 16.90 6.70
CA ALA A 6 -9.09 16.82 5.95
C ALA A 6 -8.33 18.16 6.00
N SER A 7 -7.01 18.11 6.05
CA SER A 7 -6.17 19.31 5.97
C SER A 7 -6.29 20.00 4.61
N SER A 8 -5.88 21.27 4.51
CA SER A 8 -5.89 22.00 3.24
C SER A 8 -5.07 21.29 2.15
N TYR A 9 -3.94 20.68 2.51
CA TYR A 9 -3.13 19.90 1.57
C TYR A 9 -3.85 18.64 1.10
N GLN A 10 -4.45 17.88 2.02
CA GLN A 10 -5.24 16.68 1.66
C GLN A 10 -6.43 17.03 0.76
N LYS A 11 -7.10 18.17 0.99
CA LYS A 11 -8.18 18.67 0.13
C LYS A 11 -7.70 18.98 -1.29
N ASN A 12 -6.52 19.59 -1.44
CA ASN A 12 -5.94 19.86 -2.76
C ASN A 12 -5.58 18.58 -3.52
N PHE A 13 -4.90 17.63 -2.86
CA PHE A 13 -4.59 16.33 -3.47
C PHE A 13 -5.86 15.58 -3.89
N TYR A 14 -6.89 15.59 -3.06
CA TYR A 14 -8.17 14.97 -3.38
C TYR A 14 -8.87 15.65 -4.57
N LEU A 15 -8.81 16.98 -4.67
CA LEU A 15 -9.34 17.72 -5.82
C LEU A 15 -8.59 17.35 -7.10
N GLU A 16 -7.25 17.28 -7.06
CA GLU A 16 -6.45 16.84 -8.22
C GLU A 16 -6.82 15.42 -8.63
N TRP A 17 -6.99 14.49 -7.68
CA TRP A 17 -7.48 13.14 -7.97
C TRP A 17 -8.89 13.14 -8.58
N LYS A 18 -9.83 13.97 -8.11
CA LYS A 18 -11.17 14.05 -8.72
C LYS A 18 -11.16 14.56 -10.17
N LEU A 19 -10.17 15.36 -10.55
CA LEU A 19 -10.02 15.89 -11.91
C LEU A 19 -9.46 14.85 -12.87
N ASP A 20 -8.60 13.95 -12.39
CA ASP A 20 -8.01 12.85 -13.17
C ASP A 20 -7.85 11.59 -12.29
N PRO A 21 -8.94 10.81 -12.09
CA PRO A 21 -8.93 9.67 -11.16
C PRO A 21 -8.00 8.53 -11.58
N ASP A 22 -7.68 8.44 -12.87
CA ASP A 22 -6.78 7.43 -13.44
C ASP A 22 -5.30 7.83 -13.32
N SER A 23 -5.03 9.06 -12.86
CA SER A 23 -3.67 9.55 -12.67
C SER A 23 -2.92 8.77 -11.60
N ILE A 24 -1.74 8.28 -11.95
CA ILE A 24 -0.82 7.61 -11.02
C ILE A 24 0.25 8.54 -10.46
N LYS A 25 0.16 9.86 -10.74
CA LYS A 25 1.22 10.85 -10.50
C LYS A 25 1.75 10.89 -9.06
N TYR A 26 0.87 10.61 -8.09
CA TYR A 26 1.20 10.67 -6.66
C TYR A 26 1.33 9.29 -6.00
N ASN A 27 1.23 8.21 -6.78
CA ASN A 27 1.47 6.88 -6.27
C ASN A 27 2.97 6.70 -5.99
N LEU A 28 3.31 6.32 -4.76
CA LEU A 28 4.66 5.94 -4.37
C LEU A 28 4.75 4.43 -4.30
N PHE A 29 5.74 3.87 -4.98
CA PHE A 29 6.04 2.45 -4.96
C PHE A 29 7.42 2.23 -4.37
N LEU A 30 7.55 1.19 -3.55
CA LEU A 30 8.82 0.73 -3.01
C LEU A 30 9.06 -0.69 -3.52
N LEU A 31 10.27 -0.92 -4.02
CA LEU A 31 10.73 -2.21 -4.50
C LEU A 31 11.88 -2.69 -3.61
N PHE A 32 11.80 -3.94 -3.14
CA PHE A 32 12.82 -4.55 -2.30
C PHE A 32 13.26 -5.88 -2.90
N GLU A 33 14.55 -6.05 -3.09
CA GLU A 33 15.13 -7.35 -3.43
C GLU A 33 15.59 -8.05 -2.14
N ILE A 34 15.09 -9.26 -1.90
CA ILE A 34 15.43 -10.07 -0.73
C ILE A 34 16.21 -11.30 -1.21
N HIS A 35 17.43 -11.46 -0.72
CA HIS A 35 18.23 -12.65 -0.99
C HIS A 35 18.14 -13.62 0.18
N GLY A 36 17.61 -14.81 -0.09
CA GLY A 36 17.47 -15.89 0.89
C GLY A 36 16.03 -16.40 1.02
N THR A 37 15.78 -17.12 2.11
CA THR A 37 14.45 -17.63 2.44
C THR A 37 13.59 -16.54 3.06
N LEU A 38 12.35 -16.37 2.57
CA LEU A 38 11.39 -15.45 3.15
C LEU A 38 10.25 -16.22 3.82
N ASP A 39 10.04 -16.00 5.11
CA ASP A 39 8.85 -16.47 5.82
C ASP A 39 7.69 -15.51 5.53
N ILE A 40 6.76 -15.98 4.69
CA ILE A 40 5.60 -15.20 4.25
C ILE A 40 4.67 -14.87 5.41
N GLN A 41 4.45 -15.83 6.31
CA GLN A 41 3.55 -15.61 7.46
C GLN A 41 4.13 -14.57 8.41
N LEU A 42 5.46 -14.56 8.59
CA LEU A 42 6.13 -13.53 9.38
C LEU A 42 6.10 -12.16 8.69
N LEU A 43 6.27 -12.12 7.36
CA LEU A 43 6.17 -10.88 6.61
C LEU A 43 4.76 -10.28 6.71
N GLU A 44 3.70 -11.06 6.53
CA GLU A 44 2.32 -10.61 6.69
C GLU A 44 2.07 -10.03 8.07
N LYS A 45 2.49 -10.72 9.13
CA LYS A 45 2.40 -10.22 10.52
C LYS A 45 3.14 -8.91 10.70
N SER A 46 4.32 -8.78 10.10
CA SER A 46 5.14 -7.57 10.18
C SER A 46 4.49 -6.40 9.46
N ILE A 47 3.88 -6.64 8.29
CA ILE A 47 3.12 -5.62 7.55
C ILE A 47 1.88 -5.18 8.33
N ILE A 48 1.14 -6.11 8.95
CA ILE A 48 0.00 -5.78 9.82
C ILE A 48 0.45 -4.89 10.98
N GLN A 49 1.58 -5.19 11.62
CA GLN A 49 2.13 -4.35 12.68
C GLN A 49 2.52 -2.96 12.15
N PHE A 50 3.17 -2.88 10.99
CA PHE A 50 3.55 -1.61 10.36
C PHE A 50 2.33 -0.75 10.00
N ILE A 51 1.29 -1.33 9.40
CA ILE A 51 0.02 -0.65 9.10
C ILE A 51 -0.63 -0.15 10.39
N ASN A 52 -0.59 -0.94 11.46
CA ASN A 52 -1.18 -0.56 12.75
C ASN A 52 -0.33 0.44 13.55
N TYR A 53 0.96 0.62 13.21
CA TYR A 53 1.86 1.55 13.91
C TYR A 53 1.44 3.02 13.79
N GLY A 54 0.95 3.46 12.63
CA GLY A 54 0.61 4.86 12.37
C GLY A 54 -0.80 5.06 11.84
N GLN A 55 -1.44 6.18 12.20
CA GLN A 55 -2.82 6.48 11.79
C GLN A 55 -2.95 6.62 10.28
N ASN A 56 -1.97 7.26 9.62
CA ASN A 56 -2.00 7.58 8.20
C ASN A 56 -2.12 6.33 7.30
N GLN A 57 -1.51 5.20 7.69
CA GLN A 57 -1.55 3.94 6.95
C GLN A 57 -2.94 3.31 6.92
N ARG A 58 -3.86 3.78 7.78
CA ARG A 58 -5.23 3.27 7.91
C ARG A 58 -6.27 4.34 7.61
N THR A 59 -5.87 5.37 6.87
CA THR A 59 -6.71 6.51 6.53
C THR A 59 -7.28 6.35 5.12
N PHE A 60 -8.58 6.57 4.98
CA PHE A 60 -9.25 6.81 3.69
C PHE A 60 -10.08 8.10 3.76
N PHE A 61 -10.56 8.58 2.61
CA PHE A 61 -11.30 9.84 2.53
C PHE A 61 -12.74 9.63 2.10
N ILE A 62 -13.66 10.39 2.69
CA ILE A 62 -15.08 10.44 2.31
C ILE A 62 -15.55 11.89 2.19
N GLU A 63 -16.52 12.12 1.31
CA GLU A 63 -17.28 13.37 1.27
C GLU A 63 -18.56 13.17 2.10
N GLU A 64 -18.72 13.95 3.18
CA GLU A 64 -19.88 13.88 4.08
C GLU A 64 -20.23 15.30 4.53
N GLU A 65 -21.51 15.69 4.46
CA GLU A 65 -21.99 17.04 4.85
C GLU A 65 -21.24 18.17 4.11
N ASN A 66 -20.99 18.00 2.81
CA ASN A 66 -20.21 18.94 1.98
C ASN A 66 -18.77 19.21 2.47
N LYS A 67 -18.20 18.28 3.25
CA LYS A 67 -16.82 18.36 3.71
C LYS A 67 -16.06 17.08 3.38
N LEU A 68 -14.79 17.25 2.98
CA LEU A 68 -13.85 16.13 2.90
C LEU A 68 -13.40 15.75 4.31
N LYS A 69 -13.72 14.53 4.73
CA LYS A 69 -13.31 13.96 6.01
C LYS A 69 -12.31 12.84 5.75
N GLN A 70 -11.24 12.83 6.55
CA GLN A 70 -10.36 11.68 6.66
C GLN A 70 -10.91 10.73 7.73
N VAL A 71 -10.94 9.45 7.40
CA VAL A 71 -11.48 8.37 8.22
C VAL A 71 -10.34 7.44 8.59
N ILE A 72 -10.04 7.36 9.88
CA ILE A 72 -8.96 6.54 10.42
C ILE A 72 -9.58 5.27 11.00
N VAL A 73 -9.22 4.12 10.44
CA VAL A 73 -9.64 2.80 10.93
C VAL A 73 -8.80 2.41 12.16
N ASP A 74 -9.44 1.83 13.17
CA ASP A 74 -8.78 1.58 14.47
C ASP A 74 -7.57 0.65 14.33
N ASN A 75 -7.79 -0.56 13.79
CA ASN A 75 -6.76 -1.53 13.48
C ASN A 75 -7.17 -2.40 12.29
N ILE A 76 -6.20 -2.81 11.48
CA ILE A 76 -6.32 -3.84 10.45
C ILE A 76 -5.92 -5.18 11.08
N LYS A 77 -6.78 -6.20 10.93
CA LYS A 77 -6.53 -7.54 11.46
C LYS A 77 -6.02 -8.51 10.41
N ASN A 78 -6.44 -8.30 9.17
CA ASN A 78 -6.16 -9.20 8.06
C ASN A 78 -5.50 -8.38 6.96
N PHE A 79 -4.37 -8.89 6.48
CA PHE A 79 -3.66 -8.44 5.30
C PHE A 79 -3.19 -9.69 4.60
N GLU A 80 -3.45 -9.78 3.30
CA GLU A 80 -3.09 -10.93 2.48
C GLU A 80 -2.06 -10.48 1.47
N LEU A 81 -0.93 -11.16 1.41
CA LEU A 81 0.08 -10.92 0.39
C LEU A 81 -0.28 -11.65 -0.90
N GLU A 82 -0.39 -10.90 -1.98
CA GLU A 82 -0.42 -11.49 -3.31
C GLU A 82 0.97 -12.00 -3.69
N PHE A 83 1.03 -13.26 -4.13
CA PHE A 83 2.26 -13.90 -4.57
C PHE A 83 2.23 -14.19 -6.06
N TYR A 84 3.29 -13.75 -6.74
CA TYR A 84 3.49 -13.98 -8.17
C TYR A 84 4.86 -14.64 -8.39
N ASP A 85 4.86 -15.89 -8.85
CA ASP A 85 6.10 -16.58 -9.23
C ASP A 85 6.56 -16.10 -10.60
N ILE A 86 7.65 -15.33 -10.60
CA ILE A 86 8.28 -14.78 -11.82
C ILE A 86 9.59 -15.50 -12.20
N SER A 87 9.88 -16.65 -11.59
CA SER A 87 11.11 -17.42 -11.86
C SER A 87 11.24 -17.81 -13.33
N HIS A 88 10.11 -17.95 -14.03
CA HIS A 88 10.01 -18.25 -15.45
C HIS A 88 10.33 -17.06 -16.38
N LEU A 89 10.41 -15.83 -15.86
CA LEU A 89 10.72 -14.64 -16.66
C LEU A 89 12.24 -14.53 -16.92
N ASN A 90 12.60 -13.87 -18.02
CA ASN A 90 14.00 -13.53 -18.27
C ASN A 90 14.46 -12.31 -17.42
N GLU A 91 15.78 -12.12 -17.30
CA GLU A 91 16.36 -11.07 -16.46
C GLU A 91 15.94 -9.63 -16.84
N ASN A 92 15.63 -9.38 -18.11
CA ASN A 92 15.14 -8.07 -18.53
C ASN A 92 13.69 -7.84 -18.08
N ALA A 93 12.84 -8.86 -18.22
CA ALA A 93 11.46 -8.83 -17.76
C ALA A 93 11.35 -8.71 -16.24
N LYS A 94 12.25 -9.38 -15.50
CA LYS A 94 12.37 -9.22 -14.03
C LYS A 94 12.79 -7.81 -13.61
N LYS A 95 13.48 -7.02 -14.43
CA LYS A 95 13.84 -5.64 -14.08
C LYS A 95 12.71 -4.64 -14.33
N CYS A 96 11.77 -4.97 -15.22
CA CYS A 96 10.66 -4.08 -15.58
C CYS A 96 9.45 -4.18 -14.67
N CYS A 97 9.38 -5.17 -13.76
CA CYS A 97 8.28 -5.28 -12.80
C CYS A 97 8.61 -4.48 -11.53
N PRO A 98 7.90 -3.38 -11.24
CA PRO A 98 8.17 -2.52 -10.07
C PRO A 98 7.68 -3.12 -8.74
N THR A 99 7.12 -4.32 -8.75
CA THR A 99 6.66 -5.05 -7.55
C THR A 99 7.18 -6.47 -7.63
N ILE A 100 8.37 -6.70 -7.09
CA ILE A 100 8.97 -8.03 -7.05
C ILE A 100 9.52 -8.25 -5.66
N ILE A 101 8.86 -9.14 -4.92
CA ILE A 101 9.53 -9.88 -3.85
C ILE A 101 9.95 -11.20 -4.50
N ASN A 102 11.22 -11.32 -4.89
CA ASN A 102 11.78 -12.59 -5.33
C ASN A 102 11.87 -13.49 -4.09
N ILE A 103 10.97 -14.47 -3.98
CA ILE A 103 10.98 -15.42 -2.86
C ILE A 103 11.59 -16.72 -3.37
N TYR A 104 12.85 -16.93 -3.05
CA TYR A 104 13.46 -18.25 -3.15
C TYR A 104 13.00 -19.06 -1.93
N SER A 105 11.88 -19.75 -2.05
CA SER A 105 11.47 -20.75 -1.05
C SER A 105 12.35 -21.99 -1.22
N SER A 106 13.37 -22.17 -0.37
CA SER A 106 13.96 -23.49 -0.20
C SER A 106 12.95 -24.39 0.50
N LYS A 107 12.60 -25.51 -0.14
CA LYS A 107 12.00 -26.65 0.57
C LYS A 107 12.91 -27.14 1.69
#